data_AF-A0A3D5VCQ6-F1
#
_entry.id   AF-A0A3D5VCQ6-F1
#
_cell.length_a   1.000
_cell.length_b   1.000
_cell.length_c   1.000
_cell.angle_alpha   90.00
_cell.angle_beta   90.00
_cell.angle_gamma   90.00
#
_symmetry.space_group_name_H-M   'P 1'
#
loop_
_entity.id
_entity.type
_entity.pdbx_description
1 polymer ?
#
loop_
_entity_poly.entity_id
_entity_poly.type
_entity_poly.pdbx_seq_one_letter_code
_entity_poly.pdbx_strand_id
1 'polypeptide(L)'
;MKKHYYTIGEVSNLLGLKAHVLRYWEKEFPQLNPKKSFGRNRRYDAEDIELLKKIKYMLHQQNYTIKGARKKLAARQRSKEQMQLDFVEDREEVKQNIISELEELRQIIKSPVPEDEG
;
A
#
# COMPACT_ATOMS: atom_id res chain seq x y z
N MET A 1 2.76 -8.76 23.50
CA MET A 1 3.27 -8.95 22.12
C MET A 1 2.11 -9.12 21.17
N LYS A 2 1.95 -8.25 20.16
CA LYS A 2 0.96 -8.46 19.09
C LYS A 2 1.45 -9.59 18.18
N LYS A 3 0.59 -10.56 17.88
CA LYS A 3 0.92 -11.66 16.98
C LYS A 3 1.04 -11.10 15.56
N HIS A 4 2.21 -11.24 14.95
CA HIS A 4 2.49 -10.66 13.62
C HIS A 4 1.95 -11.49 12.46
N TYR A 5 1.70 -12.79 12.68
CA TYR A 5 1.26 -13.71 11.64
C TYR A 5 0.24 -14.72 12.16
N TYR A 6 -0.75 -15.03 11.33
CA TYR A 6 -1.80 -15.99 11.58
C TYR A 6 -1.64 -17.19 10.64
N THR A 7 -1.94 -18.39 11.13
CA THR A 7 -2.03 -19.58 10.28
C THR A 7 -3.40 -19.65 9.60
N ILE A 8 -3.53 -20.41 8.52
CA ILE A 8 -4.83 -20.60 7.84
C ILE A 8 -5.94 -21.12 8.75
N GLY A 9 -5.61 -21.95 9.75
CA GLY A 9 -6.58 -22.42 10.73
C GLY A 9 -7.08 -21.30 11.65
N GLU A 10 -6.19 -20.42 12.07
CA GLU A 10 -6.54 -19.25 12.88
C GLU A 10 -7.39 -18.26 12.09
N VAL A 11 -7.04 -18.00 10.83
CA VAL A 11 -7.81 -17.14 9.95
C VAL A 11 -9.18 -17.73 9.63
N SER A 12 -9.24 -19.05 9.40
CA SER A 12 -10.47 -19.82 9.21
C SER A 12 -11.42 -19.61 10.39
N ASN A 13 -10.91 -19.74 11.62
CA ASN A 13 -11.69 -19.53 12.84
C ASN A 13 -12.08 -18.05 13.03
N LEU A 14 -11.15 -17.12 12.80
CA LEU A 14 -11.36 -15.69 12.96
C LEU A 14 -12.47 -15.16 12.04
N LEU A 15 -12.52 -15.65 10.80
CA LEU A 15 -13.46 -15.19 9.79
C LEU A 15 -14.70 -16.10 9.66
N GLY A 16 -14.73 -17.25 10.35
CA GLY A 16 -15.78 -18.25 10.19
C GLY A 16 -15.87 -18.79 8.76
N LEU A 17 -14.72 -18.93 8.08
CA LEU A 17 -14.63 -19.41 6.69
C LEU A 17 -13.84 -20.70 6.66
N LYS A 18 -14.27 -21.69 5.86
CA LYS A 18 -13.51 -22.94 5.72
C LYS A 18 -12.14 -22.67 5.07
N ALA A 19 -11.10 -23.36 5.53
CA ALA A 19 -9.73 -23.20 5.00
C ALA A 19 -9.63 -23.36 3.47
N HIS A 20 -10.44 -24.22 2.84
CA HIS A 20 -10.42 -24.34 1.37
C HIS A 20 -10.98 -23.11 0.65
N VAL A 21 -11.90 -22.36 1.28
CA VAL A 21 -12.43 -21.10 0.74
C VAL A 21 -11.33 -20.05 0.75
N LEU A 22 -10.55 -19.95 1.83
CA LEU A 22 -9.39 -19.06 1.92
C LEU A 22 -8.36 -19.39 0.83
N ARG A 23 -8.03 -20.67 0.64
CA ARG A 23 -7.13 -21.12 -0.45
C ARG A 23 -7.68 -20.81 -1.84
N TYR A 24 -8.99 -20.88 -2.01
CA TYR A 24 -9.62 -20.52 -3.27
C TYR A 24 -9.52 -19.01 -3.49
N TRP A 25 -9.79 -18.20 -2.48
CA TRP A 25 -9.66 -16.75 -2.56
C TRP A 25 -8.21 -16.30 -2.83
N GLU A 26 -7.20 -16.95 -2.26
CA GLU A 26 -5.79 -16.70 -2.61
C GLU A 26 -5.52 -16.83 -4.12
N LYS A 27 -6.17 -17.79 -4.79
CA LYS A 27 -6.04 -17.95 -6.26
C LYS A 27 -6.82 -16.90 -7.03
N GLU A 28 -8.01 -16.56 -6.53
CA GLU A 28 -8.92 -15.66 -7.21
C GLU A 28 -8.56 -14.18 -6.99
N PHE A 29 -7.85 -13.81 -5.93
CA PHE A 29 -7.53 -12.43 -5.60
C PHE A 29 -6.01 -12.25 -5.53
N PRO A 30 -5.34 -11.81 -6.61
CA PRO A 30 -3.87 -11.65 -6.64
C PRO A 30 -3.30 -10.72 -5.57
N GLN A 31 -4.12 -9.80 -5.05
CA GLN A 31 -3.77 -8.88 -3.95
C GLN A 31 -3.66 -9.59 -2.60
N LEU A 32 -4.28 -10.77 -2.47
CA LEU A 32 -4.21 -11.62 -1.28
C LEU A 32 -3.11 -12.65 -1.51
N ASN A 33 -1.89 -12.30 -1.11
CA ASN A 33 -0.71 -13.13 -1.33
C ASN A 33 0.04 -13.40 -0.01
N PRO A 34 -0.56 -14.20 0.91
CA PRO A 34 0.06 -14.48 2.19
C PRO A 34 1.42 -15.13 1.99
N LYS A 35 2.42 -14.67 2.76
CA LYS A 35 3.79 -15.18 2.64
C LYS A 35 3.80 -16.69 2.88
N LYS A 36 4.34 -17.43 1.92
CA LYS A 36 4.58 -18.87 2.06
C LYS A 36 5.71 -19.07 3.07
N SER A 37 5.42 -19.68 4.21
CA SER A 37 6.45 -20.09 5.17
C SER A 37 7.27 -21.24 4.59
N PHE A 38 8.55 -21.33 4.97
CA PHE A 38 9.34 -22.56 4.81
C PHE A 38 8.52 -23.72 5.40
N GLY A 39 8.14 -24.69 4.56
CA GLY A 39 7.23 -25.76 4.93
C GLY A 39 5.74 -25.48 4.67
N ARG A 40 5.37 -25.15 3.43
CA ARG A 40 4.00 -25.25 2.83
C ARG A 40 2.82 -24.59 3.58
N ASN A 41 3.07 -23.93 4.71
CA ASN A 41 2.08 -23.26 5.55
C ASN A 41 2.02 -21.77 5.19
N ARG A 42 0.79 -21.25 5.09
CA ARG A 42 0.54 -19.84 4.77
C ARG A 42 0.55 -19.06 6.07
N ARG A 43 1.24 -17.92 6.07
CA ARG A 43 1.22 -16.94 7.14
C ARG A 43 0.54 -15.69 6.63
N TYR A 44 -0.60 -15.36 7.24
CA TYR A 44 -1.35 -14.15 6.95
C TYR A 44 -0.90 -13.08 7.92
N ASP A 45 -0.55 -11.90 7.44
CA ASP A 45 -0.31 -10.74 8.29
C ASP A 45 -1.61 -9.97 8.58
N ALA A 46 -1.51 -8.84 9.28
CA ALA A 46 -2.69 -8.02 9.59
C ALA A 46 -3.36 -7.45 8.33
N GLU A 47 -2.60 -7.14 7.27
CA GLU A 47 -3.14 -6.58 6.02
C GLU A 47 -3.91 -7.63 5.24
N ASP A 48 -3.40 -8.87 5.20
CA ASP A 48 -4.10 -10.03 4.64
C ASP A 48 -5.46 -10.24 5.32
N ILE A 49 -5.52 -10.13 6.66
CA ILE A 49 -6.77 -10.27 7.42
C ILE A 49 -7.77 -9.18 7.04
N GLU A 50 -7.34 -7.93 6.94
CA GLU A 50 -8.22 -6.83 6.55
C GLU A 50 -8.73 -6.99 5.11
N LEU A 51 -7.87 -7.43 4.19
CA LEU A 51 -8.27 -7.74 2.83
C LEU A 51 -9.30 -8.87 2.78
N LEU A 52 -9.09 -9.94 3.55
CA LEU A 52 -10.03 -11.06 3.65
C LEU A 52 -11.39 -10.64 4.23
N LYS A 53 -11.42 -9.80 5.27
CA LYS A 53 -12.67 -9.23 5.79
C LYS A 53 -13.43 -8.46 4.72
N LYS A 54 -12.71 -7.66 3.93
CA LYS A 54 -13.29 -6.88 2.83
C LYS A 54 -13.84 -7.78 1.73
N ILE A 55 -13.10 -8.80 1.31
CA ILE A 55 -13.58 -9.80 0.34
C ILE A 55 -14.86 -10.46 0.88
N LYS A 56 -14.86 -10.91 2.14
CA LYS A 56 -16.04 -11.51 2.79
C LYS A 56 -17.24 -10.57 2.75
N TYR A 57 -17.07 -9.31 3.13
CA TYR A 57 -18.12 -8.30 3.09
C TYR A 57 -18.68 -8.11 1.68
N MET A 58 -17.81 -8.01 0.68
CA MET A 58 -18.23 -7.83 -0.71
C MET A 58 -19.03 -9.02 -1.24
N LEU A 59 -18.60 -10.25 -0.95
CA LEU A 59 -19.25 -11.45 -1.47
C LEU A 59 -20.55 -11.76 -0.73
N HIS A 60 -20.58 -11.63 0.60
CA HIS A 60 -21.71 -12.08 1.42
C HIS A 60 -22.73 -10.99 1.76
N GLN A 61 -22.30 -9.72 1.86
CA GLN A 61 -23.22 -8.63 2.22
C GLN A 61 -23.59 -7.77 1.01
N GLN A 62 -22.66 -7.58 0.09
CA GLN A 62 -22.89 -6.77 -1.12
C GLN A 62 -23.24 -7.58 -2.36
N ASN A 63 -23.35 -8.91 -2.25
CA ASN A 63 -23.69 -9.83 -3.34
C ASN A 63 -22.81 -9.69 -4.59
N TYR A 64 -21.55 -9.31 -4.43
CA TYR A 64 -20.61 -9.32 -5.56
C TYR A 64 -20.31 -10.76 -5.97
N THR A 65 -20.16 -10.97 -7.28
CA THR A 65 -19.48 -12.15 -7.80
C THR A 65 -17.97 -12.05 -7.55
N ILE A 66 -17.27 -13.19 -7.53
CA ILE A 66 -15.80 -13.22 -7.41
C ILE A 66 -15.14 -12.31 -8.46
N LYS A 67 -15.59 -12.38 -9.72
CA LYS A 67 -15.08 -11.54 -10.82
C LYS A 67 -15.33 -10.05 -10.56
N GLY A 68 -16.53 -9.69 -10.10
CA GLY A 68 -16.88 -8.30 -9.78
C GLY A 68 -16.04 -7.76 -8.61
N ALA A 69 -15.87 -8.57 -7.56
CA ALA A 69 -15.08 -8.21 -6.41
C ALA A 69 -13.60 -8.01 -6.76
N ARG A 70 -13.02 -8.90 -7.58
CA ARG A 70 -11.65 -8.78 -8.09
C ARG A 70 -11.46 -7.48 -8.86
N LYS A 71 -12.36 -7.18 -9.80
CA LYS A 71 -12.29 -5.97 -10.62
C LYS A 71 -12.32 -4.70 -9.75
N LYS A 72 -13.21 -4.66 -8.75
CA LYS A 72 -13.34 -3.52 -7.83
C LYS A 72 -12.10 -3.33 -6.95
N LEU A 73 -11.53 -4.42 -6.43
CA LEU A 73 -10.29 -4.37 -5.66
C LEU A 73 -9.12 -3.88 -6.51
N ALA A 74 -8.98 -4.38 -7.74
CA ALA A 74 -7.90 -3.96 -8.66
C ALA A 74 -8.04 -2.50 -9.12
N ALA A 75 -9.25 -2.00 -9.32
CA ALA A 75 -9.49 -0.59 -9.63
C ALA A 75 -9.04 0.34 -8.49
N ARG A 76 -9.36 -0.04 -7.24
CA ARG A 76 -8.97 0.75 -6.06
C ARG A 76 -7.46 0.78 -5.82
N GLN A 77 -6.76 -0.31 -6.16
CA GLN A 77 -5.31 -0.36 -6.05
C GLN A 77 -4.68 0.62 -7.06
N ARG A 78 -5.12 0.60 -8.31
CA ARG A 78 -4.66 1.55 -9.34
C ARG A 78 -4.91 3.01 -8.98
N SER A 79 -6.09 3.34 -8.43
CA SER A 79 -6.35 4.72 -8.00
C SER A 79 -5.45 5.16 -6.85
N LYS A 80 -5.07 4.23 -5.96
CA LYS A 80 -4.15 4.53 -4.86
C LYS A 80 -2.72 4.74 -5.36
N GLU A 81 -2.28 3.93 -6.33
CA GLU A 81 -0.98 4.07 -7.00
C GLU A 81 -0.89 5.40 -7.76
N GLN A 82 -1.94 5.76 -8.51
CA GLN A 82 -2.00 7.05 -9.20
C GLN A 82 -1.88 8.22 -8.22
N MET A 83 -2.71 8.22 -7.16
CA MET A 83 -2.65 9.26 -6.15
C MET A 83 -1.27 9.35 -5.47
N GLN A 84 -0.60 8.22 -5.23
CA GLN A 84 0.76 8.24 -4.68
C GLN A 84 1.79 8.84 -5.65
N LEU A 85 1.67 8.57 -6.95
CA LEU A 85 2.52 9.18 -7.98
C LEU A 85 2.32 10.68 -8.03
N ASP A 86 1.07 11.15 -8.06
CA ASP A 86 0.74 12.58 -8.06
C ASP A 86 1.35 13.28 -6.83
N PHE A 87 1.25 12.69 -5.63
CA PHE A 87 1.88 13.23 -4.42
C PHE A 87 3.41 13.24 -4.47
N VAL A 88 4.05 12.34 -5.19
CA VAL A 88 5.52 12.31 -5.35
C VAL A 88 5.95 13.40 -6.32
N GLU A 89 5.19 13.59 -7.40
CA GLU A 89 5.41 14.64 -8.40
C GLU A 89 5.31 16.02 -7.75
N ASP A 90 4.26 16.29 -6.98
CA ASP A 90 4.10 17.53 -6.20
C ASP A 90 5.29 17.78 -5.27
N ARG A 91 5.81 16.73 -4.59
CA ARG A 91 6.95 16.87 -3.68
C ARG A 91 8.25 17.16 -4.39
N GLU A 92 8.50 16.51 -5.53
CA GLU A 92 9.71 16.78 -6.32
C GLU A 92 9.64 18.19 -6.90
N GLU A 93 8.48 18.67 -7.35
CA GLU A 93 8.31 20.07 -7.79
C GLU A 93 8.63 21.05 -6.65
N VAL A 94 8.03 20.87 -5.47
CA VAL A 94 8.32 21.71 -4.29
C VAL A 94 9.81 21.68 -3.94
N LYS A 95 10.43 20.50 -3.99
CA LYS A 95 11.86 20.33 -3.71
C LYS A 95 12.73 21.04 -4.74
N GLN A 96 12.40 20.98 -6.03
CA GLN A 96 13.13 21.71 -7.08
C GLN A 96 13.04 23.21 -6.88
N ASN A 97 11.85 23.73 -6.53
CA ASN A 97 11.65 25.16 -6.24
C ASN A 97 12.48 25.61 -5.02
N ILE A 98 12.50 24.82 -3.95
CA ILE A 98 13.35 25.12 -2.78
C ILE A 98 14.84 25.09 -3.15
N ILE A 99 15.27 24.12 -3.96
CA ILE A 99 16.65 24.04 -4.41
C ILE A 99 17.01 25.30 -5.21
N SER A 100 16.19 25.69 -6.19
CA SER A 100 16.47 26.89 -7.00
C SER A 100 16.53 28.16 -6.15
N GLU A 101 15.60 28.35 -5.22
CA GLU A 101 15.59 29.52 -4.31
C GLU A 101 16.86 29.56 -3.44
N LEU A 102 17.31 28.41 -2.91
CA LEU A 102 18.54 28.32 -2.13
C LEU A 102 19.78 28.62 -2.97
N GLU A 103 19.80 28.25 -4.25
CA GLU A 103 20.90 28.58 -5.16
C GLU A 103 20.96 30.08 -5.46
N GLU A 104 19.81 30.73 -5.65
CA GLU A 104 19.73 32.18 -5.80
C GLU A 104 20.28 32.92 -4.57
N LEU A 105 19.83 32.53 -3.36
CA LEU A 105 20.35 33.10 -2.11
C LEU A 105 21.85 32.87 -1.94
N ARG A 106 22.35 31.69 -2.34
CA ARG A 106 23.79 31.38 -2.31
C ARG A 106 24.58 32.32 -3.22
N GLN A 107 24.05 32.72 -4.37
CA GLN A 107 24.72 33.68 -5.26
C GLN A 107 24.76 35.08 -4.65
N ILE A 108 23.67 35.53 -4.02
CA ILE A 108 23.60 36.83 -3.35
C ILE A 108 24.65 36.92 -2.23
N ILE A 109 24.81 35.86 -1.42
CA ILE A 109 25.79 35.84 -0.33
C ILE A 109 27.24 35.74 -0.84
N LYS A 110 27.45 35.15 -2.04
CA LYS A 110 28.78 35.04 -2.67
C LYS A 110 29.18 36.28 -3.46
N SER A 111 28.29 37.24 -3.69
CA SER A 111 28.67 38.52 -4.30
C SER A 111 29.65 39.25 -3.38
N PRO A 112 30.82 39.69 -3.89
CA PRO A 112 31.83 40.34 -3.07
C PRO A 112 31.24 41.61 -2.45
N VAL A 113 31.38 41.74 -1.13
CA VAL A 113 31.19 43.02 -0.43
C VAL A 113 32.16 44.00 -1.08
N PRO A 114 31.72 45.16 -1.59
CA PRO A 114 32.64 46.16 -2.10
C PRO A 114 33.63 46.49 -0.98
N GLU A 115 34.92 46.26 -1.22
CA GLU A 115 35.96 46.71 -0.30
C GLU A 115 35.80 48.22 -0.15
N ASP A 116 35.43 48.65 1.05
CA ASP A 116 35.31 50.06 1.42
C ASP A 116 36.74 50.61 1.44
N GLU A 117 37.15 51.23 0.33
CA GLU A 117 38.43 51.94 0.25
C GLU A 117 38.34 53.21 1.13
N GLY A 118 38.72 53.04 2.39
CA GLY A 118 38.95 54.10 3.37
C GLY A 118 40.44 54.26 3.69
#